data_AF-B4I6J2-F1
#
_entry.id   AF-B4I6J2-F1
#
_cell.length_a   1.000
_cell.length_b   1.000
_cell.length_c   1.000
_cell.angle_alpha   90.00
_cell.angle_beta   90.00
_cell.angle_gamma   90.00
#
_symmetry.space_group_name_H-M   'P 1'
#
loop_
_entity.id
_entity.type
_entity.pdbx_description
1 polymer ?
#
loop_
_entity_poly.entity_id
_entity_poly.type
_entity_poly.pdbx_seq_one_letter_code
_entity_poly.pdbx_strand_id
1 'polypeptide(L)'
;MRFALAIVAIIWAFFVLADGVDPGNFKTCEQSSFCRRSRKIQGSGSKYALIPGTLNTYADSLTADLVNKENHHQFAFKLEALEGSTFRLQIDEKQPLRPRYRVEHALKGPTQAGRIRVQRETDGEIVITSEKNKAVIHGDPFRIDFFENDVLVVSVNAKNWLYFEHLRQKAQEQTFHPPENENQQEQDAAVETPKAADTIDDPGAWEENFKSHHDSKPYGPEAVALDFSFPAAKVLCGIPEHADSFILKSTSGTDPYRLYYLDVFEYIVDSKMVSIWLSAGYLCS
;
A
#
# COMPACT_ATOMS: atom_id res chain seq x y z
N MET A 1 27.58 10.64 -56.67
CA MET A 1 27.16 11.39 -55.46
C MET A 1 25.76 11.02 -54.96
N ARG A 2 24.69 11.05 -55.77
CA ARG A 2 23.32 10.75 -55.31
C ARG A 2 23.13 9.33 -54.73
N PHE A 3 23.76 8.32 -55.32
CA PHE A 3 23.74 6.94 -54.81
C PHE A 3 24.49 6.77 -53.48
N ALA A 4 25.61 7.47 -53.30
CA ALA A 4 26.39 7.41 -52.07
C ALA A 4 25.64 8.06 -50.89
N LEU A 5 24.92 9.16 -51.14
CA LEU A 5 24.05 9.81 -50.15
C LEU A 5 22.86 8.91 -49.74
N ALA A 6 22.27 8.16 -50.68
CA ALA A 6 21.20 7.21 -50.37
C ALA A 6 21.70 6.02 -49.53
N ILE A 7 22.89 5.50 -49.84
CA ILE A 7 23.50 4.40 -49.06
C ILE A 7 23.87 4.89 -47.64
N VAL A 8 24.43 6.09 -47.51
CA VAL A 8 24.72 6.69 -46.19
C VAL A 8 23.43 6.92 -45.40
N ALA A 9 22.35 7.40 -46.03
CA ALA A 9 21.05 7.59 -45.37
C ALA A 9 20.41 6.26 -44.93
N ILE A 10 20.54 5.20 -45.72
CA ILE A 10 20.06 3.85 -45.36
C ILE A 10 20.89 3.27 -44.21
N ILE A 11 22.21 3.37 -44.28
CA ILE A 11 23.10 2.95 -43.19
C ILE A 11 22.78 3.73 -41.91
N TRP A 12 22.55 5.03 -42.00
CA TRP A 12 22.15 5.86 -40.86
C TRP A 12 20.77 5.48 -40.31
N ALA A 13 19.81 5.11 -41.17
CA ALA A 13 18.51 4.59 -40.75
C ALA A 13 18.61 3.22 -40.03
N PHE A 14 19.58 2.37 -40.40
CA PHE A 14 19.87 1.13 -39.68
C PHE A 14 20.59 1.37 -38.34
N PHE A 15 21.37 2.45 -38.20
CA PHE A 15 22.00 2.84 -36.93
C PHE A 15 21.01 3.41 -35.89
N VAL A 16 19.75 3.66 -36.24
CA VAL A 16 18.71 4.17 -35.33
C VAL A 16 17.86 3.04 -34.71
N LEU A 17 18.11 1.78 -35.08
CA LEU A 17 17.57 0.62 -34.37
C LEU A 17 18.46 0.30 -33.16
N ALA A 18 18.47 1.20 -32.18
CA ALA A 18 18.88 0.80 -30.83
C ALA A 18 17.72 -0.04 -30.27
N ASP A 19 17.98 -1.31 -29.95
CA ASP A 19 17.08 -2.01 -29.05
C ASP A 19 17.09 -1.23 -27.73
N GLY A 20 15.90 -1.00 -27.20
CA GLY A 20 15.71 -0.47 -25.86
C GLY A 20 14.99 -1.52 -25.04
N VAL A 21 14.86 -1.29 -23.73
CA VAL A 21 14.09 -2.17 -22.85
C VAL A 21 12.73 -2.52 -23.48
N ASP A 22 12.41 -3.81 -23.61
CA ASP A 22 11.09 -4.28 -24.02
C ASP A 22 10.11 -4.06 -22.84
N PRO A 23 9.19 -3.07 -22.93
CA PRO A 23 8.26 -2.77 -21.84
C PRO A 23 7.31 -3.94 -21.55
N GLY A 24 7.08 -4.83 -22.54
CA GLY A 24 6.25 -6.01 -22.38
C GLY A 24 6.81 -7.03 -21.39
N ASN A 25 8.09 -6.94 -21.01
CA ASN A 25 8.69 -7.75 -19.94
C ASN A 25 8.32 -7.27 -18.52
N PHE A 26 7.71 -6.10 -18.38
CA PHE A 26 7.41 -5.49 -17.09
C PHE A 26 5.90 -5.32 -16.91
N LYS A 27 5.38 -5.76 -15.76
CA LYS A 27 3.97 -5.55 -15.42
C LYS A 27 3.65 -4.05 -15.34
N THR A 28 2.62 -3.61 -16.06
CA THR A 28 1.87 -2.38 -15.76
C THR A 28 1.08 -2.53 -14.45
N CYS A 29 0.54 -1.44 -13.91
CA CYS A 29 -0.32 -1.54 -12.73
C CYS A 29 -1.56 -2.40 -12.98
N GLU A 30 -2.13 -2.32 -14.20
CA GLU A 30 -3.30 -3.10 -14.58
C GLU A 30 -2.98 -4.60 -14.68
N GLN A 31 -1.75 -4.99 -15.01
CA GLN A 31 -1.30 -6.38 -15.04
C GLN A 31 -0.85 -6.92 -13.68
N SER A 32 -0.79 -6.08 -12.65
CA SER A 32 -0.48 -6.50 -11.28
C SER A 32 -1.76 -6.48 -10.45
N SER A 33 -2.25 -7.66 -10.05
CA SER A 33 -3.58 -7.78 -9.45
C SER A 33 -3.78 -6.88 -8.21
N PHE A 34 -2.80 -6.84 -7.31
CA PHE A 34 -2.87 -5.99 -6.12
C PHE A 34 -2.82 -4.48 -6.45
N CYS A 35 -2.02 -4.08 -7.45
CA CYS A 35 -1.92 -2.66 -7.86
C CYS A 35 -3.26 -2.20 -8.45
N ARG A 36 -3.82 -3.01 -9.34
CA ARG A 36 -5.15 -2.78 -9.93
C ARG A 36 -6.23 -2.66 -8.86
N ARG A 37 -6.32 -3.60 -7.91
CA ARG A 37 -7.30 -3.52 -6.81
C ARG A 37 -7.11 -2.29 -5.94
N SER A 38 -5.88 -1.98 -5.54
CA SER A 38 -5.58 -0.81 -4.71
C SER A 38 -5.94 0.51 -5.41
N ARG A 39 -5.79 0.59 -6.74
CA ARG A 39 -6.19 1.78 -7.51
C ARG A 39 -7.71 1.95 -7.65
N LYS A 40 -8.48 0.87 -7.70
CA LYS A 40 -9.96 0.91 -7.83
C LYS A 40 -10.67 1.57 -6.64
N ILE A 41 -9.96 1.80 -5.54
CA ILE A 41 -10.49 2.33 -4.27
C ILE A 41 -10.76 3.83 -4.36
N GLN A 42 -10.14 4.50 -5.32
CA GLN A 42 -10.40 5.90 -5.61
C GLN A 42 -11.89 6.10 -5.94
N GLY A 43 -12.66 6.57 -4.95
CA GLY A 43 -14.11 6.82 -5.09
C GLY A 43 -15.03 5.89 -4.30
N SER A 44 -14.53 4.88 -3.57
CA SER A 44 -15.39 3.97 -2.79
C SER A 44 -15.89 4.52 -1.45
N GLY A 45 -15.50 5.74 -1.07
CA GLY A 45 -15.81 6.31 0.25
C GLY A 45 -15.01 5.67 1.39
N SER A 46 -15.24 6.15 2.62
CA SER A 46 -14.51 5.67 3.80
C SER A 46 -15.09 4.39 4.38
N LYS A 47 -14.25 3.37 4.46
CA LYS A 47 -14.58 2.07 5.04
C LYS A 47 -14.11 1.93 6.48
N TYR A 48 -13.24 2.81 6.98
CA TYR A 48 -12.53 2.59 8.25
C TYR A 48 -12.96 3.60 9.31
N ALA A 49 -13.18 3.10 10.52
CA ALA A 49 -13.51 3.91 11.70
C ALA A 49 -12.80 3.37 12.94
N LEU A 50 -12.49 4.25 13.89
CA LEU A 50 -12.06 3.86 15.24
C LEU A 50 -13.23 3.24 16.00
N ILE A 51 -12.95 2.18 16.77
CA ILE A 51 -13.93 1.54 17.65
C ILE A 51 -13.99 2.33 18.97
N PRO A 52 -15.15 2.91 19.34
CA PRO A 52 -15.29 3.63 20.61
C PRO A 52 -14.94 2.76 21.83
N GLY A 53 -14.30 3.35 22.83
CA GLY A 53 -13.92 2.66 24.07
C GLY A 53 -12.68 1.76 23.98
N THR A 54 -12.02 1.67 22.83
CA THR A 54 -10.77 0.89 22.65
C THR A 54 -9.49 1.73 22.76
N LEU A 55 -9.65 3.04 22.96
CA LEU A 55 -8.53 3.98 23.07
C LEU A 55 -7.72 3.73 24.35
N ASN A 56 -6.42 3.56 24.19
CA ASN A 56 -5.46 3.54 25.28
C ASN A 56 -4.37 4.57 25.01
N THR A 57 -4.07 5.38 26.03
CA THR A 57 -3.06 6.44 25.96
C THR A 57 -1.89 6.08 26.86
N TYR A 58 -0.68 6.16 26.31
CA TYR A 58 0.59 5.94 26.99
C TYR A 58 1.42 7.23 27.01
N ALA A 59 2.61 7.18 27.62
CA ALA A 59 3.48 8.35 27.71
C ALA A 59 3.98 8.85 26.35
N ASP A 60 4.19 7.94 25.40
CA ASP A 60 4.80 8.16 24.08
C ASP A 60 3.86 7.86 22.91
N SER A 61 2.73 7.21 23.17
CA SER A 61 1.92 6.62 22.11
C SER A 61 0.45 6.51 22.47
N LEU A 62 -0.37 6.40 21.44
CA LEU A 62 -1.80 6.19 21.51
C LEU A 62 -2.13 4.95 20.69
N THR A 63 -2.96 4.07 21.24
CA THR A 63 -3.45 2.88 20.53
C THR A 63 -4.97 2.83 20.55
N ALA A 64 -5.57 2.33 19.49
CA ALA A 64 -7.00 2.03 19.45
C ALA A 64 -7.25 0.93 18.41
N ASP A 65 -8.45 0.37 18.41
CA ASP A 65 -8.86 -0.57 17.38
C ASP A 65 -9.59 0.16 16.25
N LEU A 66 -9.30 -0.24 15.02
CA LEU A 66 -9.98 0.17 13.79
C LEU A 66 -10.89 -0.96 13.32
N VAL A 67 -12.01 -0.60 12.70
CA VAL A 67 -12.90 -1.55 12.03
C VAL A 67 -13.09 -1.15 10.58
N ASN A 68 -13.09 -2.13 9.68
CA ASN A 68 -13.66 -1.95 8.35
C ASN A 68 -15.18 -2.17 8.43
N LYS A 69 -15.96 -1.14 8.13
CA LYS A 69 -17.42 -1.08 8.28
C LYS A 69 -18.17 -2.01 7.31
N GLU A 70 -17.53 -2.48 6.25
CA GLU A 70 -18.15 -3.38 5.26
C GLU A 70 -17.99 -4.86 5.63
N ASN A 71 -16.78 -5.29 6.01
CA ASN A 71 -16.50 -6.69 6.32
C ASN A 71 -16.36 -6.98 7.83
N HIS A 72 -16.41 -5.95 8.66
CA HIS A 72 -16.28 -5.99 10.12
C HIS A 72 -14.93 -6.49 10.64
N HIS A 73 -13.91 -6.60 9.78
CA HIS A 73 -12.57 -6.99 10.21
C HIS A 73 -11.93 -5.90 11.06
N GLN A 74 -11.22 -6.31 12.10
CA GLN A 74 -10.62 -5.40 13.07
C GLN A 74 -9.10 -5.33 12.92
N PHE A 75 -8.58 -4.12 13.08
CA PHE A 75 -7.17 -3.78 12.97
C PHE A 75 -6.70 -3.09 14.25
N ALA A 76 -5.47 -3.33 14.68
CA ALA A 76 -4.82 -2.57 15.72
C ALA A 76 -4.15 -1.34 15.12
N PHE A 77 -4.47 -0.16 15.64
CA PHE A 77 -3.85 1.11 15.28
C PHE A 77 -2.95 1.59 16.43
N LYS A 78 -1.75 2.06 16.08
CA LYS A 78 -0.82 2.74 16.99
C LYS A 78 -0.25 3.99 16.33
N LEU A 79 -0.27 5.09 17.07
CA LEU A 79 0.43 6.32 16.73
C LEU A 79 1.44 6.62 17.84
N GLU A 80 2.73 6.51 17.55
CA GLU A 80 3.81 6.80 18.51
C GLU A 80 4.56 8.07 18.12
N ALA A 81 4.87 8.90 19.12
CA ALA A 81 5.82 9.99 18.98
C ALA A 81 7.24 9.46 19.17
N LEU A 82 8.15 9.90 18.31
CA LEU A 82 9.57 9.60 18.37
C LEU A 82 10.35 10.89 18.59
N GLU A 83 11.58 10.77 19.10
CA GLU A 83 12.52 11.89 19.12
C GLU A 83 12.75 12.47 17.72
N GLY A 84 13.11 13.75 17.64
CA GLY A 84 13.31 14.44 16.36
C GLY A 84 11.99 14.82 15.67
N SER A 85 10.97 15.21 16.45
CA SER A 85 9.71 15.75 15.91
C SER A 85 8.99 14.81 14.92
N THR A 86 9.12 13.49 15.12
CA THR A 86 8.59 12.47 14.21
C THR A 86 7.42 11.71 14.85
N PHE A 87 6.41 11.38 14.05
CA PHE A 87 5.38 10.40 14.42
C PHE A 87 5.52 9.15 13.58
N ARG A 88 5.31 7.98 14.18
CA ARG A 88 5.20 6.71 13.47
C ARG A 88 3.80 6.14 13.62
N LEU A 89 3.17 5.95 12.47
CA LEU A 89 1.87 5.29 12.32
C LEU A 89 2.08 3.81 12.06
N GLN A 90 1.38 2.95 12.79
CA GLN A 90 1.32 1.52 12.55
C GLN A 90 -0.13 1.05 12.55
N ILE A 91 -0.50 0.28 11.53
CA ILE A 91 -1.78 -0.41 11.43
C ILE A 91 -1.46 -1.86 11.10
N ASP A 92 -2.03 -2.79 11.86
CA ASP A 92 -1.89 -4.23 11.64
C ASP A 92 -3.22 -4.93 11.93
N GLU A 93 -3.40 -6.16 11.50
CA GLU A 93 -4.59 -6.93 11.86
C GLU A 93 -4.60 -7.24 13.36
N LYS A 94 -5.77 -7.11 14.00
CA LYS A 94 -5.91 -7.37 15.44
C LYS A 94 -5.73 -8.85 15.77
N GLN A 95 -6.27 -9.71 14.91
CA GLN A 95 -6.23 -11.17 15.02
C GLN A 95 -5.92 -11.78 13.65
N PRO A 96 -4.66 -11.71 13.19
CA PRO A 96 -4.31 -12.22 11.87
C PRO A 96 -4.22 -13.76 11.85
N LEU A 97 -4.55 -14.37 10.71
CA LEU A 97 -4.34 -15.81 10.48
C LEU A 97 -2.86 -16.22 10.56
N ARG A 98 -1.95 -15.28 10.22
CA ARG A 98 -0.50 -15.39 10.39
C ARG A 98 0.11 -14.00 10.53
N PRO A 99 1.26 -13.83 11.20
CA PRO A 99 1.92 -12.53 11.29
C PRO A 99 2.20 -11.94 9.91
N ARG A 100 1.93 -10.64 9.74
CA ARG A 100 2.36 -9.89 8.55
C ARG A 100 3.83 -9.54 8.65
N TYR A 101 4.49 -9.49 7.49
CA TYR A 101 5.90 -9.12 7.42
C TYR A 101 6.12 -7.71 7.97
N ARG A 102 7.13 -7.56 8.83
CA ARG A 102 7.61 -6.27 9.35
C ARG A 102 9.05 -6.12 8.89
N VAL A 103 9.38 -4.98 8.28
CA VAL A 103 10.74 -4.76 7.76
C VAL A 103 11.74 -4.77 8.90
N GLU A 104 12.66 -5.71 8.86
CA GLU A 104 13.78 -5.83 9.80
C GLU A 104 15.03 -5.16 9.23
N HIS A 105 15.98 -4.79 10.10
CA HIS A 105 17.32 -4.29 9.74
C HIS A 105 17.42 -2.96 8.96
N ALA A 106 16.32 -2.37 8.49
CA ALA A 106 16.34 -1.06 7.83
C ALA A 106 16.65 0.10 8.80
N LEU A 107 16.44 -0.11 10.10
CA LEU A 107 16.77 0.84 11.15
C LEU A 107 18.11 0.48 11.79
N LYS A 108 18.98 1.49 11.98
CA LYS A 108 20.30 1.34 12.63
C LYS A 108 20.21 0.85 14.09
N GLY A 109 19.05 0.99 14.73
CA GLY A 109 18.78 0.60 16.11
C GLY A 109 17.33 0.88 16.51
N PRO A 110 16.97 0.65 17.79
CA PRO A 110 15.65 0.99 18.29
C PRO A 110 15.40 2.50 18.19
N THR A 111 14.17 2.87 17.82
CA THR A 111 13.74 4.27 17.80
C THR A 111 13.61 4.80 19.23
N GLN A 112 14.03 6.04 19.44
CA GLN A 112 13.88 6.70 20.74
C GLN A 112 12.48 7.27 20.87
N ALA A 113 11.78 6.90 21.94
CA ALA A 113 10.41 7.33 22.21
C ALA A 113 10.38 8.81 22.57
N GLY A 114 9.49 9.56 21.92
CA GLY A 114 9.14 10.92 22.32
C GLY A 114 8.13 10.91 23.46
N ARG A 115 7.47 12.05 23.70
CA ARG A 115 6.39 12.17 24.68
C ARG A 115 5.17 12.81 24.06
N ILE A 116 4.00 12.21 24.29
CA ILE A 116 2.73 12.79 23.89
C ILE A 116 2.02 13.44 25.09
N ARG A 117 1.18 14.43 24.77
CA ARG A 117 0.17 14.98 25.68
C ARG A 117 -1.16 15.05 24.95
N VAL A 118 -2.18 14.43 25.52
CA VAL A 118 -3.55 14.55 25.03
C VAL A 118 -4.07 15.94 25.43
N GLN A 119 -4.43 16.75 24.44
CA GLN A 119 -5.02 18.07 24.66
C GLN A 119 -6.54 18.01 24.70
N ARG A 120 -7.13 17.16 23.86
CA ARG A 120 -8.57 17.02 23.72
C ARG A 120 -8.90 15.58 23.34
N GLU A 121 -9.94 15.06 23.95
CA GLU A 121 -10.56 13.79 23.61
C GLU A 121 -12.07 14.01 23.65
N THR A 122 -12.72 13.87 22.50
CA THR A 122 -14.17 14.01 22.34
C THR A 122 -14.72 12.87 21.52
N ASP A 123 -16.04 12.75 21.46
CA ASP A 123 -16.72 11.81 20.57
C ASP A 123 -16.34 12.07 19.10
N GLY A 124 -15.37 11.31 18.60
CA GLY A 124 -14.92 11.33 17.20
C GLY A 124 -13.65 12.11 16.90
N GLU A 125 -13.04 12.84 17.84
CA GLU A 125 -11.79 13.58 17.63
C GLU A 125 -10.85 13.49 18.83
N ILE A 126 -9.58 13.17 18.58
CA ILE A 126 -8.52 13.13 19.59
C ILE A 126 -7.37 14.03 19.14
N VAL A 127 -6.93 14.94 20.00
CA VAL A 127 -5.82 15.86 19.71
C VAL A 127 -4.66 15.53 20.65
N ILE A 128 -3.52 15.17 20.07
CA ILE A 128 -2.27 14.95 20.80
C ILE A 128 -1.20 15.94 20.36
N THR A 129 -0.28 16.25 21.27
CA THR A 129 0.90 17.07 20.98
C THR A 129 2.18 16.36 21.41
N SER A 130 3.23 16.56 20.62
CA SER A 130 4.60 16.15 20.91
C SER A 130 5.52 17.33 20.59
N GLU A 131 6.15 17.91 21.62
CA GLU A 131 6.94 19.14 21.50
C GLU A 131 6.14 20.29 20.85
N LYS A 132 6.53 20.72 19.64
CA LYS A 132 5.89 21.76 18.81
C LYS A 132 4.89 21.21 17.79
N ASN A 133 4.81 19.88 17.65
CA ASN A 133 3.98 19.22 16.66
C ASN A 133 2.66 18.75 17.28
N LYS A 134 1.61 18.74 16.47
CA LYS A 134 0.25 18.36 16.85
C LYS A 134 -0.28 17.33 15.87
N ALA A 135 -0.96 16.31 16.37
CA ALA A 135 -1.70 15.36 15.55
C ALA A 135 -3.18 15.37 15.98
N VAL A 136 -4.08 15.46 15.01
CA VAL A 136 -5.53 15.39 15.19
C VAL A 136 -6.03 14.12 14.54
N ILE A 137 -6.53 13.19 15.35
CA ILE A 137 -7.06 11.90 14.92
C ILE A 137 -8.59 12.00 14.87
N HIS A 138 -9.16 11.74 13.70
CA HIS A 138 -10.60 11.66 13.46
C HIS A 138 -11.04 10.20 13.50
N GLY A 139 -12.13 9.91 14.19
CA GLY A 139 -12.61 8.55 14.45
C GLY A 139 -13.40 7.93 13.30
N ASP A 140 -14.42 8.61 12.78
CA ASP A 140 -15.24 8.13 11.66
C ASP A 140 -15.63 9.30 10.73
N PRO A 141 -15.10 9.36 9.50
CA PRO A 141 -14.12 8.45 8.92
C PRO A 141 -12.74 8.58 9.58
N PHE A 142 -12.00 7.46 9.65
CA PHE A 142 -10.63 7.47 10.18
C PHE A 142 -9.71 8.37 9.35
N ARG A 143 -9.10 9.39 9.97
CA ARG A 143 -8.14 10.32 9.35
C ARG A 143 -7.16 10.82 10.40
N ILE A 144 -5.94 11.17 10.01
CA ILE A 144 -4.99 11.85 10.91
C ILE A 144 -4.43 13.09 10.22
N ASP A 145 -4.51 14.24 10.88
CA ASP A 145 -3.93 15.49 10.42
C ASP A 145 -2.75 15.90 11.31
N PHE A 146 -1.58 16.09 10.71
CA PHE A 146 -0.34 16.50 11.37
C PHE A 146 -0.05 17.97 11.12
N PHE A 147 0.25 18.69 12.19
CA PHE A 147 0.55 20.12 12.19
C PHE A 147 1.93 20.38 12.77
N GLU A 148 2.65 21.30 12.15
CA GLU A 148 3.87 21.92 12.68
C GLU A 148 3.60 23.41 12.85
N ASN A 149 3.78 23.96 14.07
CA ASN A 149 3.49 25.37 14.38
C ASN A 149 2.08 25.81 13.93
N ASP A 150 1.07 24.95 14.17
CA ASP A 150 -0.33 25.13 13.74
C ASP A 150 -0.59 25.19 12.23
N VAL A 151 0.42 24.92 11.39
CA VAL A 151 0.26 24.75 9.95
C VAL A 151 0.05 23.26 9.65
N LEU A 152 -1.03 22.93 8.92
CA LEU A 152 -1.28 21.57 8.44
C LEU A 152 -0.21 21.18 7.41
N VAL A 153 0.62 20.19 7.74
CA VAL A 153 1.75 19.76 6.88
C VAL A 153 1.46 18.44 6.17
N VAL A 154 0.79 17.50 6.85
CA VAL A 154 0.46 16.19 6.30
C VAL A 154 -0.92 15.75 6.78
N SER A 155 -1.79 15.31 5.87
CA SER A 155 -3.01 14.58 6.21
C SER A 155 -2.92 13.15 5.70
N VAL A 156 -3.17 12.19 6.58
CA VAL A 156 -3.18 10.76 6.31
C VAL A 156 -4.62 10.28 6.19
N ASN A 157 -4.90 9.52 5.15
CA ASN A 157 -6.23 9.04 4.78
C ASN A 157 -7.26 10.15 4.49
N ALA A 158 -6.82 11.32 4.01
CA ALA A 158 -7.72 12.45 3.74
C ALA A 158 -8.69 12.18 2.59
N LYS A 159 -8.27 11.33 1.64
CA LYS A 159 -9.09 10.92 0.49
C LYS A 159 -9.87 9.64 0.75
N ASN A 160 -9.74 9.06 1.95
CA ASN A 160 -10.33 7.79 2.35
C ASN A 160 -9.85 6.61 1.48
N TRP A 161 -8.56 6.56 1.15
CA TRP A 161 -7.98 5.47 0.36
C TRP A 161 -7.21 4.44 1.19
N LEU A 162 -7.32 4.48 2.52
CA LEU A 162 -6.90 3.38 3.37
C LEU A 162 -7.56 2.10 2.84
N TYR A 163 -6.71 1.14 2.51
CA TYR A 163 -7.09 -0.19 2.04
C TYR A 163 -6.21 -1.20 2.71
N PHE A 164 -6.84 -2.23 3.24
CA PHE A 164 -6.15 -3.29 3.93
C PHE A 164 -6.87 -4.58 3.61
N GLU A 165 -6.28 -5.40 2.73
CA GLU A 165 -6.78 -6.74 2.43
C GLU A 165 -6.46 -7.64 3.61
N HIS A 166 -7.43 -7.93 4.48
CA HIS A 166 -7.24 -8.88 5.57
C HIS A 166 -6.91 -10.28 5.05
N LEU A 167 -6.18 -11.03 5.87
CA LEU A 167 -5.79 -12.40 5.57
C LEU A 167 -7.02 -13.32 5.57
N ARG A 168 -7.13 -14.16 4.54
CA ARG A 168 -8.25 -15.08 4.36
C ARG A 168 -7.79 -16.46 3.90
N GLN A 169 -8.61 -17.47 4.16
CA GLN A 169 -8.41 -18.79 3.59
C GLN A 169 -9.03 -18.87 2.19
N LYS A 170 -8.45 -19.71 1.33
CA LYS A 170 -9.03 -19.97 0.01
C LYS A 170 -10.32 -20.75 0.21
N ALA A 171 -11.43 -20.24 -0.32
CA ALA A 171 -12.66 -21.01 -0.35
C ALA A 171 -12.38 -22.32 -1.10
N GLN A 172 -12.62 -23.45 -0.45
CA GLN A 172 -12.56 -24.74 -1.15
C GLN A 172 -13.72 -24.75 -2.15
N GLU A 173 -13.41 -25.00 -3.43
CA GLU A 173 -14.45 -25.34 -4.40
C GLU A 173 -15.19 -26.56 -3.84
N GLN A 174 -16.49 -26.44 -3.63
CA GLN A 174 -17.33 -27.58 -3.27
C GLN A 174 -17.29 -28.55 -4.46
N THR A 175 -16.36 -29.51 -4.42
CA THR A 175 -16.45 -30.70 -5.26
C THR A 175 -17.74 -31.40 -4.88
N PHE A 176 -18.76 -31.23 -5.71
CA PHE A 176 -20.05 -31.90 -5.58
C PHE A 176 -19.83 -33.40 -5.83
N HIS A 177 -19.34 -34.12 -4.82
CA HIS A 177 -19.39 -35.57 -4.79
C HIS A 177 -20.83 -35.94 -4.38
N PRO A 178 -21.61 -36.64 -5.23
CA PRO A 178 -22.87 -37.21 -4.79
C PRO A 178 -22.58 -38.15 -3.60
N PRO A 179 -23.36 -38.09 -2.51
CA PRO A 179 -23.08 -38.92 -1.35
C PRO A 179 -23.37 -40.39 -1.69
N GLU A 180 -22.32 -41.21 -1.75
CA GLU A 180 -22.47 -42.66 -1.62
C GLU A 180 -22.24 -43.05 -0.15
N ASN A 181 -23.36 -43.38 0.49
CA ASN A 181 -23.54 -44.19 1.69
C ASN A 181 -23.13 -43.62 3.06
N GLU A 182 -24.15 -43.62 3.91
CA GLU A 182 -24.20 -43.37 5.33
C GLU A 182 -23.29 -44.32 6.11
N ASN A 183 -22.34 -43.78 6.91
CA ASN A 183 -22.22 -44.11 8.33
C ASN A 183 -21.06 -43.36 9.02
N GLN A 184 -21.46 -42.62 10.05
CA GLN A 184 -20.79 -42.39 11.34
C GLN A 184 -19.64 -41.37 11.51
N GLN A 185 -19.97 -40.49 12.47
CA GLN A 185 -19.17 -39.85 13.52
C GLN A 185 -18.67 -38.43 13.29
N GLU A 186 -19.34 -37.56 14.05
CA GLU A 186 -19.03 -36.18 14.41
C GLU A 186 -17.54 -35.94 14.60
N GLN A 187 -17.02 -34.97 13.84
CA GLN A 187 -15.91 -34.16 14.30
C GLN A 187 -16.22 -32.72 13.94
N ASP A 188 -16.60 -31.95 14.96
CA ASP A 188 -16.80 -30.52 14.91
C ASP A 188 -15.51 -29.82 14.44
N ALA A 189 -15.44 -29.55 13.15
CA ALA A 189 -14.72 -28.40 12.63
C ALA A 189 -15.78 -27.52 11.97
N ALA A 190 -16.23 -26.51 12.71
CA ALA A 190 -17.03 -25.43 12.15
C ALA A 190 -16.21 -24.75 11.04
N VAL A 191 -16.35 -25.24 9.81
CA VAL A 191 -15.92 -24.51 8.62
C VAL A 191 -16.88 -23.33 8.51
N GLU A 192 -16.48 -22.18 9.04
CA GLU A 192 -17.19 -20.93 8.83
C GLU A 192 -17.28 -20.69 7.33
N THR A 193 -18.48 -20.85 6.77
CA THR A 193 -18.76 -20.49 5.38
C THR A 193 -18.41 -19.01 5.21
N PRO A 194 -17.48 -18.63 4.31
CA PRO A 194 -17.15 -17.23 4.11
C PRO A 194 -18.41 -16.45 3.76
N LYS A 195 -18.72 -15.37 4.49
CA LYS A 195 -19.80 -14.46 4.10
C LYS A 195 -19.56 -14.02 2.65
N ALA A 196 -20.59 -13.98 1.83
CA ALA A 196 -20.49 -13.59 0.41
C ALA A 196 -19.87 -12.19 0.17
N ALA A 197 -19.79 -11.35 1.20
CA ALA A 197 -19.11 -10.05 1.18
C ALA A 197 -17.58 -10.14 1.33
N ASP A 198 -17.02 -11.30 1.65
CA ASP A 198 -15.61 -11.47 2.02
C ASP A 198 -14.75 -12.13 0.92
N THR A 199 -15.36 -12.43 -0.23
CA THR A 199 -14.66 -12.96 -1.41
C THR A 199 -14.14 -11.82 -2.30
N ILE A 200 -12.88 -11.94 -2.74
CA ILE A 200 -12.28 -11.02 -3.73
C ILE A 200 -12.33 -11.70 -5.09
N ASP A 201 -13.27 -11.27 -5.92
CA ASP A 201 -13.47 -11.75 -7.29
C ASP A 201 -12.73 -10.88 -8.31
N ASP A 202 -11.41 -10.81 -8.18
CA ASP A 202 -10.52 -10.11 -9.11
C ASP A 202 -9.51 -11.10 -9.71
N PRO A 203 -9.34 -11.15 -11.04
CA PRO A 203 -8.43 -12.09 -11.69
C PRO A 203 -7.00 -11.99 -11.13
N GLY A 204 -6.44 -13.09 -10.61
CA GLY A 204 -5.11 -13.06 -9.98
C GLY A 204 -5.11 -12.62 -8.51
N ALA A 205 -6.26 -12.57 -7.85
CA ALA A 205 -6.37 -12.46 -6.39
C ALA A 205 -5.68 -13.63 -5.68
N TRP A 206 -5.88 -14.85 -6.21
CA TRP A 206 -5.13 -16.05 -5.85
C TRP A 206 -4.05 -16.31 -6.89
N GLU A 207 -4.11 -17.41 -7.64
CA GLU A 207 -3.12 -17.72 -8.65
C GLU A 207 -3.04 -16.63 -9.74
N GLU A 208 -1.84 -16.15 -10.02
CA GLU A 208 -1.60 -15.13 -11.06
C GLU A 208 -0.50 -15.62 -12.00
N ASN A 209 -0.73 -15.48 -13.30
CA ASN A 209 0.26 -15.79 -14.31
C ASN A 209 0.81 -14.50 -14.93
N PHE A 210 2.11 -14.46 -15.19
CA PHE A 210 2.73 -13.43 -16.01
C PHE A 210 3.74 -14.06 -16.95
N LYS A 211 3.42 -14.04 -18.25
CA LYS A 211 4.14 -14.81 -19.27
C LYS A 211 4.21 -16.29 -18.87
N SER A 212 5.40 -16.88 -18.84
CA SER A 212 5.64 -18.26 -18.44
C SER A 212 5.70 -18.48 -16.92
N HIS A 213 5.63 -17.43 -16.11
CA HIS A 213 5.74 -17.54 -14.66
C HIS A 213 4.36 -17.67 -14.00
N HIS A 214 4.22 -18.72 -13.18
CA HIS A 214 3.06 -18.97 -12.35
C HIS A 214 3.36 -18.61 -10.90
N ASP A 215 2.62 -17.66 -10.34
CA ASP A 215 2.62 -17.33 -8.93
C ASP A 215 1.41 -17.99 -8.26
N SER A 216 1.66 -18.95 -7.37
CA SER A 216 0.63 -19.73 -6.71
C SER A 216 -0.15 -18.95 -5.64
N LYS A 217 0.37 -17.81 -5.15
CA LYS A 217 -0.21 -17.00 -4.05
C LYS A 217 -0.93 -17.84 -3.00
N PRO A 218 -0.21 -18.69 -2.23
CA PRO A 218 -0.83 -19.62 -1.29
C PRO A 218 -1.69 -18.94 -0.23
N TYR A 219 -1.48 -17.64 -0.03
CA TYR A 219 -2.14 -16.83 0.95
C TYR A 219 -3.12 -15.79 0.39
N GLY A 220 -3.26 -15.74 -0.94
CA GLY A 220 -4.18 -14.85 -1.61
C GLY A 220 -3.88 -13.36 -1.40
N PRO A 221 -4.92 -12.50 -1.44
CA PRO A 221 -4.79 -11.05 -1.32
C PRO A 221 -4.34 -10.59 0.07
N GLU A 222 -3.28 -9.78 0.13
CA GLU A 222 -2.73 -9.22 1.37
C GLU A 222 -2.20 -7.77 1.21
N ALA A 223 -2.65 -7.04 0.19
CA ALA A 223 -2.19 -5.68 -0.10
C ALA A 223 -2.60 -4.67 0.98
N VAL A 224 -1.76 -3.65 1.15
CA VAL A 224 -2.03 -2.48 2.00
C VAL A 224 -1.79 -1.21 1.20
N ALA A 225 -2.70 -0.23 1.32
CA ALA A 225 -2.57 1.08 0.68
C ALA A 225 -3.10 2.18 1.61
N LEU A 226 -2.56 3.39 1.47
CA LEU A 226 -2.90 4.55 2.28
C LEU A 226 -2.55 5.83 1.51
N ASP A 227 -3.42 6.84 1.55
CA ASP A 227 -3.12 8.15 0.98
C ASP A 227 -2.50 9.11 1.99
N PHE A 228 -1.58 9.93 1.48
CA PHE A 228 -0.95 11.04 2.17
C PHE A 228 -1.16 12.30 1.33
N SER A 229 -1.60 13.38 1.97
CA SER A 229 -1.82 14.68 1.36
C SER A 229 -0.88 15.70 2.00
N PHE A 230 -0.20 16.51 1.18
CA PHE A 230 0.79 17.51 1.61
C PHE A 230 0.31 18.91 1.22
N PRO A 231 -0.64 19.52 1.95
CA PRO A 231 -1.28 20.76 1.53
C PRO A 231 -0.34 21.98 1.50
N ALA A 232 0.74 21.95 2.28
CA ALA A 232 1.74 23.02 2.29
C ALA A 232 2.81 22.87 1.18
N ALA A 233 2.91 21.69 0.56
CA ALA A 233 3.93 21.38 -0.44
C ALA A 233 3.48 21.73 -1.85
N LYS A 234 4.41 22.23 -2.67
CA LYS A 234 4.16 22.50 -4.10
C LYS A 234 4.71 21.43 -5.02
N VAL A 235 5.71 20.68 -4.55
CA VAL A 235 6.44 19.68 -5.31
C VAL A 235 6.69 18.47 -4.41
N LEU A 236 6.89 17.31 -5.01
CA LEU A 236 7.34 16.11 -4.30
C LEU A 236 8.59 15.58 -5.00
N CYS A 237 9.55 15.08 -4.23
CA CYS A 237 10.76 14.43 -4.75
C CYS A 237 11.12 13.18 -3.92
N GLY A 238 12.02 12.36 -4.43
CA GLY A 238 12.47 11.14 -3.76
C GLY A 238 12.03 9.87 -4.49
N ILE A 239 11.70 8.83 -3.72
CA ILE A 239 11.38 7.47 -4.17
C ILE A 239 12.29 6.90 -5.27
N PRO A 240 13.64 7.02 -5.15
CA PRO A 240 14.54 6.49 -6.15
C PRO A 240 14.50 4.93 -6.18
N GLU A 241 14.94 4.29 -7.24
CA GLU A 241 15.63 4.84 -8.42
C GLU A 241 14.79 4.80 -9.70
N HIS A 242 14.41 5.95 -10.23
CA HIS A 242 13.79 6.07 -11.55
C HIS A 242 14.63 6.95 -12.45
N ALA A 243 14.75 6.57 -13.73
CA ALA A 243 15.32 7.42 -14.76
C ALA A 243 14.30 8.51 -15.15
N ASP A 244 13.93 9.36 -14.19
CA ASP A 244 12.92 10.41 -14.34
C ASP A 244 13.42 11.73 -13.72
N SER A 245 12.64 12.81 -13.84
CA SER A 245 12.97 14.10 -13.25
C SER A 245 13.01 14.06 -11.72
N PHE A 246 13.85 14.92 -11.12
CA PHE A 246 13.94 15.06 -9.67
C PHE A 246 12.60 15.41 -9.01
N ILE A 247 11.82 16.30 -9.65
CA ILE A 247 10.44 16.58 -9.27
C ILE A 247 9.56 15.47 -9.83
N LEU A 248 8.82 14.78 -8.96
CA LEU A 248 7.95 13.69 -9.34
C LEU A 248 6.78 14.21 -10.18
N LYS A 249 6.51 13.53 -11.30
CA LYS A 249 5.40 13.83 -12.21
C LYS A 249 4.10 13.22 -11.66
N SER A 250 2.97 13.89 -11.88
CA SER A 250 1.66 13.31 -11.55
C SER A 250 1.47 11.95 -12.23
N THR A 251 0.89 10.99 -11.49
CA THR A 251 0.54 9.65 -11.98
C THR A 251 -0.97 9.47 -12.17
N SER A 252 -1.74 10.56 -12.10
CA SER A 252 -3.18 10.52 -12.38
C SER A 252 -3.43 10.11 -13.83
N GLY A 253 -4.17 9.04 -14.05
CA GLY A 253 -4.47 8.51 -15.39
C GLY A 253 -3.31 7.77 -16.06
N THR A 254 -2.15 7.62 -15.42
CA THR A 254 -0.99 6.85 -15.93
C THR A 254 -0.55 5.81 -14.93
N ASP A 255 0.41 4.95 -15.28
CA ASP A 255 1.02 4.04 -14.31
C ASP A 255 1.72 4.79 -13.14
N PRO A 256 1.74 4.20 -11.93
CA PRO A 256 2.42 4.77 -10.76
C PRO A 256 3.93 4.61 -10.88
N TYR A 257 4.68 5.36 -10.08
CA TYR A 257 6.07 5.02 -9.80
C TYR A 257 6.12 3.65 -9.11
N ARG A 258 6.97 2.76 -9.62
CA ARG A 258 7.09 1.40 -9.10
C ARG A 258 8.39 1.25 -8.31
N LEU A 259 8.28 0.84 -7.05
CA LEU A 259 9.40 0.43 -6.20
C LEU A 259 9.44 -1.09 -6.13
N TYR A 260 10.21 -1.70 -7.03
CA TYR A 260 10.44 -3.14 -7.08
C TYR A 260 11.78 -3.37 -7.76
N TYR A 261 12.78 -3.85 -7.04
CA TYR A 261 14.13 -4.07 -7.58
C TYR A 261 14.09 -5.09 -8.71
N LEU A 262 14.45 -4.67 -9.93
CA LEU A 262 14.60 -5.54 -11.10
C LEU A 262 15.85 -5.17 -11.88
N ASP A 263 16.45 -6.16 -12.53
CA ASP A 263 17.45 -5.91 -13.56
C ASP A 263 16.75 -5.42 -14.83
N VAL A 264 16.96 -4.15 -15.18
CA VAL A 264 16.35 -3.49 -16.35
C VAL A 264 17.45 -3.21 -17.38
N PHE A 265 17.64 -4.13 -18.31
CA PHE A 265 18.55 -3.97 -19.44
C PHE A 265 18.08 -2.82 -20.36
N GLU A 266 18.98 -1.91 -20.73
CA GLU A 266 18.73 -0.76 -21.63
C GLU A 266 17.51 0.10 -21.26
N TYR A 267 17.44 0.51 -19.98
CA TYR A 267 16.33 1.31 -19.46
C TYR A 267 16.06 2.59 -20.26
N ILE A 268 14.78 2.93 -20.40
CA ILE A 268 14.32 4.16 -21.05
C ILE A 268 14.34 5.33 -20.04
N VAL A 269 14.77 6.51 -20.51
CA VAL A 269 14.70 7.79 -19.76
C VAL A 269 13.29 8.39 -19.75
N ASP A 270 12.99 9.23 -18.76
CA ASP A 270 11.65 9.77 -18.47
C ASP A 270 10.60 8.68 -18.17
N SER A 271 11.02 7.60 -17.52
CA SER A 271 10.18 6.42 -17.26
C SER A 271 9.94 6.19 -15.76
N LYS A 272 8.70 5.77 -15.45
CA LYS A 272 8.24 5.41 -14.10
C LYS A 272 8.22 3.90 -13.86
N MET A 273 8.60 3.10 -14.87
CA MET A 273 8.30 1.68 -14.97
C MET A 273 8.79 0.84 -13.79
N VAL A 274 10.04 1.03 -13.35
CA VAL A 274 10.66 0.20 -12.31
C VAL A 274 11.79 0.95 -11.60
N SER A 275 12.04 0.59 -10.34
CA SER A 275 13.31 0.84 -9.66
C SER A 275 14.47 0.10 -10.33
N ILE A 276 15.47 0.82 -10.84
CA ILE A 276 16.55 0.22 -11.63
C ILE A 276 17.53 -0.57 -10.72
N TRP A 277 18.23 0.07 -9.77
CA TRP A 277 19.20 -0.63 -8.91
C TRP A 277 18.90 -0.50 -7.40
N LEU A 278 18.03 0.41 -6.99
CA LEU A 278 17.65 0.62 -5.60
C LEU A 278 16.16 0.96 -5.45
N SER A 279 15.53 0.50 -4.37
CA SER A 279 14.20 0.94 -3.94
C SER A 279 14.30 1.59 -2.56
N ALA A 280 14.07 2.90 -2.48
CA ALA A 280 14.05 3.62 -1.20
C ALA A 280 12.72 4.38 -1.05
N GLY A 281 11.90 3.99 -0.08
CA GLY A 281 10.55 4.55 0.14
C GLY A 281 10.52 5.89 0.88
N TYR A 282 11.37 6.85 0.52
CA TYR A 282 11.40 8.18 1.13
C TYR A 282 10.87 9.24 0.17
N LEU A 283 9.92 10.05 0.64
CA LEU A 283 9.33 11.15 -0.10
C LEU A 283 9.60 12.45 0.66
N CYS A 284 10.02 13.49 -0.05
CA CYS A 284 10.16 14.84 0.47
C CYS A 284 9.18 15.77 -0.24
N SER A 285 8.62 16.72 0.50
CA SER A 285 7.55 17.63 0.07
C SER A 285 7.87 19.07 0.39
#